data_AF-A0A7U3USV9-F1
#
_entry.id   AF-A0A7U3USV9-F1
#
_cell.length_a   1.000
_cell.length_b   1.000
_cell.length_c   1.000
_cell.angle_alpha   90.00
_cell.angle_beta   90.00
_cell.angle_gamma   90.00
#
_symmetry.space_group_name_H-M   'P 1'
#
loop_
_entity.id
_entity.type
_entity.pdbx_description
1 polymer ?
#
loop_
_entity_poly.entity_id
_entity_poly.type
_entity_poly.pdbx_seq_one_letter_code
_entity_poly.pdbx_strand_id
1 'polypeptide(L)'
;MRTRIAAAAVAAAALATFCATACSSSSDDASTSKGTATPTAAVTTAPSTGAPATRPPAPSGADRQTYLAALKAIDPSLGSDPDQVIDEGRTQCTEINGDPVTADHLAAQRFSSTGHQLTDAQGAAIDAALKLTVCRS
;
A
#
# COMPACT_ATOMS: atom_id res chain seq x y z
N MET A 1 -43.93 18.91 -7.08
CA MET A 1 -44.36 17.60 -6.55
C MET A 1 -43.06 16.90 -6.11
N ARG A 2 -42.56 17.04 -4.88
CA ARG A 2 -42.97 16.38 -3.62
C ARG A 2 -43.13 14.86 -3.74
N THR A 3 -42.03 14.14 -3.49
CA THR A 3 -42.07 12.87 -2.77
C THR A 3 -40.89 12.81 -1.81
N ARG A 4 -41.22 12.94 -0.53
CA ARG A 4 -40.38 12.62 0.62
C ARG A 4 -40.63 11.15 0.97
N ILE A 5 -39.59 10.38 1.28
CA ILE A 5 -39.69 9.10 2.02
C ILE A 5 -38.44 9.08 2.90
N ALA A 6 -38.49 9.62 4.11
CA ALA A 6 -38.93 9.00 5.37
C ALA A 6 -37.88 8.02 5.93
N ALA A 7 -37.41 8.39 7.11
CA ALA A 7 -36.35 7.78 7.90
C ALA A 7 -36.74 6.42 8.50
N ALA A 8 -35.74 5.61 8.81
CA ALA A 8 -35.80 4.63 9.88
C ALA A 8 -34.45 4.66 10.63
N ALA A 9 -34.49 5.23 11.84
CA ALA A 9 -33.43 5.12 12.83
C ALA A 9 -33.67 3.83 13.64
N VAL A 10 -32.62 3.05 13.89
CA VAL A 10 -32.54 2.17 15.07
C VAL A 10 -31.12 2.23 15.59
N ALA A 11 -30.99 2.73 16.80
CA ALA A 11 -29.79 2.75 17.62
C ALA A 11 -29.57 1.38 18.28
N ALA A 12 -28.31 1.00 18.47
CA ALA A 12 -27.90 0.16 19.59
C ALA A 12 -26.40 0.30 19.84
N ALA A 13 -26.07 0.85 21.00
CA ALA A 13 -24.73 0.91 21.57
C ALA A 13 -24.32 -0.48 22.11
N ALA A 14 -23.04 -0.83 22.01
CA ALA A 14 -22.41 -1.77 22.92
C ALA A 14 -20.90 -1.48 23.07
N LEU A 15 -20.49 -1.43 24.32
CA LEU A 15 -19.19 -1.09 24.88
C LEU A 15 -18.15 -2.21 24.73
N ALA A 16 -16.89 -1.82 25.01
CA ALA A 16 -15.78 -2.62 25.54
C ALA A 16 -14.87 -3.26 24.45
N THR A 17 -13.54 -3.27 24.55
CA THR A 17 -12.63 -3.16 25.70
C THR A 17 -11.26 -2.70 25.19
N PHE A 18 -10.67 -1.71 25.86
CA PHE A 18 -9.27 -1.31 25.69
C PHE A 18 -8.40 -2.32 26.44
N CYS A 19 -7.53 -3.05 25.74
CA CYS A 19 -6.43 -3.80 26.36
C CYS A 19 -5.11 -3.21 25.87
N ALA A 20 -4.56 -2.32 26.69
CA ALA A 20 -3.19 -1.87 26.58
C ALA A 20 -2.25 -3.01 27.02
N THR A 21 -1.51 -3.60 26.09
CA THR A 21 -0.35 -4.43 26.42
C THR A 21 0.86 -3.53 26.60
N ALA A 22 1.07 -3.12 27.85
CA ALA A 22 2.33 -2.57 28.32
C ALA A 22 3.31 -3.74 28.58
N CYS A 23 4.42 -3.77 27.84
CA CYS A 23 5.62 -4.55 28.15
C CYS A 23 6.77 -3.89 27.36
N SER A 24 7.48 -2.89 27.89
CA SER A 24 8.51 -2.87 28.95
C SER A 24 9.90 -3.33 28.49
N SER A 25 10.85 -2.40 28.64
CA SER A 25 12.34 -2.50 28.66
C SER A 25 13.03 -2.87 27.33
N SER A 26 14.16 -2.28 26.93
CA SER A 26 15.26 -1.68 27.71
C SER A 26 16.06 -0.71 26.83
N SER A 27 16.63 0.33 27.44
CA SER A 27 17.46 1.33 26.77
C SER A 27 18.94 0.93 26.66
N ASP A 28 19.58 1.56 25.67
CA ASP A 28 20.99 1.95 25.51
C ASP A 28 22.10 0.89 25.35
N ASP A 29 22.75 0.90 24.17
CA ASP A 29 24.20 1.17 24.09
C ASP A 29 24.59 1.73 22.70
N ALA A 30 25.71 2.45 22.65
CA ALA A 30 25.99 3.53 21.75
C ALA A 30 27.08 3.23 20.70
N SER A 31 27.13 4.12 19.69
CA SER A 31 28.32 4.63 19.00
C SER A 31 29.08 3.79 17.95
N THR A 32 28.94 4.26 16.70
CA THR A 32 30.01 4.77 15.82
C THR A 32 31.15 3.83 15.36
N SER A 33 31.15 3.47 14.06
CA SER A 33 32.14 3.98 13.06
C SER A 33 32.06 3.31 11.68
N LYS A 34 31.78 4.15 10.67
CA LYS A 34 32.55 4.39 9.42
C LYS A 34 33.25 3.21 8.70
N GLY A 35 32.90 2.98 7.43
CA GLY A 35 33.81 2.34 6.47
C GLY A 35 33.18 1.75 5.19
N THR A 36 33.08 2.60 4.17
CA THR A 36 33.12 2.35 2.71
C THR A 36 33.17 0.90 2.17
N ALA A 37 32.23 0.54 1.29
CA ALA A 37 32.52 -0.09 0.00
C ALA A 37 31.29 -0.11 -0.92
N THR A 38 31.37 0.58 -2.05
CA THR A 38 30.55 0.33 -3.25
C THR A 38 31.06 -0.94 -3.95
N PRO A 39 30.15 -1.77 -4.46
CA PRO A 39 30.36 -2.34 -5.78
C PRO A 39 29.18 -2.02 -6.72
N THR A 40 29.54 -1.54 -7.91
CA THR A 40 28.68 -1.45 -9.09
C THR A 40 28.66 -2.81 -9.80
N ALA A 41 27.56 -3.10 -10.52
CA ALA A 41 27.26 -4.30 -11.33
C ALA A 41 27.06 -5.62 -10.55
N ALA A 42 26.07 -6.46 -10.81
CA ALA A 42 25.41 -6.79 -12.07
C ALA A 42 23.94 -7.17 -11.85
N VAL A 43 23.06 -6.72 -12.76
CA VAL A 43 21.71 -7.31 -12.92
C VAL A 43 21.90 -8.68 -13.56
N THR A 44 21.90 -9.72 -12.73
CA THR A 44 21.72 -11.11 -13.17
C THR A 44 20.27 -11.48 -12.89
N THR A 45 19.41 -11.32 -13.90
CA THR A 45 18.05 -11.86 -13.87
C THR A 45 18.14 -13.38 -14.04
N ALA A 46 18.04 -14.12 -12.94
CA ALA A 46 17.70 -15.54 -12.95
C ALA A 46 16.21 -15.67 -12.60
N PRO A 47 15.41 -16.49 -13.31
CA PRO A 47 14.02 -16.69 -12.97
C PRO A 47 13.95 -17.65 -11.78
N SER A 48 13.65 -17.11 -10.59
CA SER A 48 13.48 -17.92 -9.39
C SER A 48 12.04 -18.43 -9.34
N THR A 49 11.89 -19.70 -9.70
CA THR A 49 10.73 -20.55 -9.38
C THR A 49 10.43 -20.51 -7.87
N GLY A 50 9.23 -20.02 -7.52
CA GLY A 50 8.48 -20.47 -6.34
C GLY A 50 8.98 -20.06 -4.95
N ALA A 51 9.41 -18.81 -4.75
CA ALA A 51 9.48 -18.21 -3.42
C ALA A 51 8.15 -17.49 -3.10
N PRO A 52 7.68 -17.45 -1.84
CA PRO A 52 6.61 -16.53 -1.47
C PRO A 52 7.05 -15.12 -1.88
N ALA A 53 6.16 -14.34 -2.51
CA ALA A 53 6.48 -13.02 -3.02
C ALA A 53 7.05 -12.15 -1.89
N THR A 54 8.38 -12.02 -1.85
CA THR A 54 9.06 -11.13 -0.92
C THR A 54 8.68 -9.72 -1.30
N ARG A 55 8.05 -9.01 -0.36
CA ARG A 55 7.65 -7.61 -0.52
C ARG A 55 8.81 -6.80 -1.14
N PRO A 56 8.61 -6.11 -2.28
CA PRO A 56 9.69 -5.40 -2.94
C PRO A 56 10.27 -4.28 -2.05
N PRO A 57 11.51 -3.83 -2.29
CA PRO A 57 12.04 -2.65 -1.62
C PRO A 57 11.17 -1.42 -1.94
N ALA A 58 11.22 -0.40 -1.07
CA ALA A 58 10.52 0.85 -1.36
C ALA A 58 11.13 1.54 -2.59
N PRO A 59 10.31 2.05 -3.52
CA PRO A 59 10.81 2.81 -4.67
C PRO A 59 11.48 4.09 -4.20
N SER A 60 12.51 4.53 -4.95
CA SER A 60 13.23 5.77 -4.68
C SER A 60 13.40 6.60 -5.96
N GLY A 61 13.85 7.85 -5.82
CA GLY A 61 14.13 8.74 -6.95
C GLY A 61 12.97 8.85 -7.94
N ALA A 62 13.26 8.61 -9.21
CA ALA A 62 12.31 8.73 -10.32
C ALA A 62 11.14 7.72 -10.23
N ASP A 63 11.39 6.49 -9.78
CA ASP A 63 10.32 5.48 -9.64
C ASP A 63 9.32 5.89 -8.56
N ARG A 64 9.80 6.45 -7.43
CA ARG A 64 8.92 7.00 -6.38
C ARG A 64 8.05 8.12 -6.91
N GLN A 65 8.65 9.06 -7.65
CA GLN A 65 7.91 10.20 -8.22
C GLN A 65 6.89 9.76 -9.26
N THR A 66 7.27 8.82 -10.12
CA THR A 66 6.39 8.26 -11.16
C THR A 66 5.19 7.56 -10.55
N TYR A 67 5.42 6.73 -9.53
CA TYR A 67 4.36 6.03 -8.82
C TYR A 67 3.37 7.01 -8.16
N LEU A 68 3.87 7.97 -7.38
CA LEU A 68 3.02 8.96 -6.70
C LEU A 68 2.26 9.86 -7.68
N ALA A 69 2.87 10.23 -8.81
CA ALA A 69 2.20 10.99 -9.85
C ALA A 69 1.09 10.17 -10.51
N ALA A 70 1.33 8.88 -10.79
CA ALA A 70 0.32 7.98 -11.33
C ALA A 70 -0.87 7.81 -10.37
N LEU A 71 -0.61 7.60 -9.08
CA LEU A 71 -1.66 7.50 -8.07
C LEU A 71 -2.50 8.78 -8.00
N LYS A 72 -1.87 9.95 -7.96
CA LYS A 72 -2.58 11.24 -7.91
C LYS A 72 -3.45 11.49 -9.16
N ALA A 73 -3.05 10.96 -10.31
CA ALA A 73 -3.82 11.03 -11.55
C ALA A 73 -5.05 10.11 -11.54
N ILE A 74 -4.96 8.96 -10.86
CA ILE A 74 -6.10 8.04 -10.65
C ILE A 74 -7.09 8.65 -9.67
N ASP A 75 -6.58 9.13 -8.54
CA ASP A 75 -7.36 9.80 -7.53
C ASP A 75 -6.50 10.79 -6.71
N PRO A 76 -6.86 12.08 -6.64
CA PRO A 76 -6.07 13.08 -5.93
C PRO A 76 -5.83 12.78 -4.45
N SER A 77 -6.73 12.03 -3.79
CA SER A 77 -6.62 11.67 -2.37
C SER A 77 -5.46 10.72 -2.10
N LEU A 78 -5.03 9.95 -3.10
CA LEU A 78 -3.88 9.04 -2.99
C LEU A 78 -2.54 9.77 -2.92
N GLY A 79 -2.52 11.09 -3.14
CA GLY A 79 -1.34 11.93 -2.91
C GLY A 79 -1.22 12.48 -1.49
N SER A 80 -2.16 12.18 -0.58
CA SER A 80 -2.24 12.82 0.75
C SER A 80 -1.19 12.30 1.73
N ASP A 81 -0.88 11.00 1.67
CA ASP A 81 0.15 10.35 2.47
C ASP A 81 1.05 9.50 1.55
N PRO A 82 2.13 10.08 1.02
CA PRO A 82 3.03 9.42 0.08
C PRO A 82 3.69 8.15 0.63
N ASP A 83 4.01 8.12 1.92
CA ASP A 83 4.75 6.99 2.50
C ASP A 83 3.81 5.83 2.81
N GLN A 84 2.58 6.12 3.28
CA GLN A 84 1.53 5.12 3.42
C GLN A 84 1.20 4.45 2.08
N VAL A 85 0.94 5.23 1.02
CA VAL A 85 0.55 4.64 -0.28
C VAL A 85 1.68 3.86 -0.95
N ILE A 86 2.95 4.18 -0.62
CA ILE A 86 4.10 3.37 -1.02
C ILE A 86 4.09 2.04 -0.27
N ASP A 87 3.86 2.05 1.04
CA ASP A 87 3.82 0.82 1.83
C ASP A 87 2.67 -0.09 1.40
N GLU A 88 1.49 0.47 1.18
CA GLU A 88 0.33 -0.25 0.65
C GLU A 88 0.59 -0.82 -0.75
N GLY A 89 1.25 -0.05 -1.62
CA GLY A 89 1.65 -0.53 -2.95
C GLY A 89 2.58 -1.73 -2.89
N ARG A 90 3.54 -1.71 -1.96
CA ARG A 90 4.45 -2.84 -1.73
C ARG A 90 3.71 -4.07 -1.19
N THR A 91 2.69 -3.88 -0.34
CA THR A 91 1.79 -4.99 0.06
C THR A 91 1.04 -5.53 -1.14
N GLN A 92 0.44 -4.67 -1.95
CA GLN A 92 -0.35 -5.09 -3.10
C GLN A 92 0.46 -5.94 -4.09
N CYS A 93 1.78 -5.68 -4.22
CA CYS A 93 2.66 -6.51 -5.05
C CYS A 93 2.67 -8.02 -4.68
N THR A 94 2.28 -8.41 -3.45
CA THR A 94 2.18 -9.83 -3.09
C THR A 94 0.91 -10.49 -3.63
N GLU A 95 -0.14 -9.71 -3.88
CA GLU A 95 -1.45 -10.19 -4.34
C GLU A 95 -1.64 -10.03 -5.86
N ILE A 96 -0.89 -9.10 -6.47
CA ILE A 96 -1.10 -8.61 -7.83
C ILE A 96 -0.94 -9.64 -8.97
N ASN A 97 -0.28 -10.76 -8.66
CA ASN A 97 -0.04 -11.87 -9.60
C ASN A 97 -1.11 -12.97 -9.49
N GLY A 98 -2.10 -12.80 -8.61
CA GLY A 98 -3.24 -13.69 -8.48
C GLY A 98 -4.30 -13.45 -9.57
N ASP A 99 -5.55 -13.80 -9.24
CA ASP A 99 -6.71 -13.50 -10.09
C ASP A 99 -6.84 -11.96 -10.26
N PRO A 100 -6.94 -11.44 -11.49
CA PRO A 100 -6.92 -10.01 -11.73
C PRO A 100 -8.13 -9.28 -11.13
N VAL A 101 -9.32 -9.88 -11.19
CA VAL A 101 -10.53 -9.26 -10.63
C VAL A 101 -10.39 -9.11 -9.11
N THR A 102 -9.85 -10.14 -8.47
CA THR A 102 -9.57 -10.14 -7.03
C THR A 102 -8.47 -9.13 -6.69
N ALA A 103 -7.38 -9.08 -7.45
CA ALA A 103 -6.28 -8.14 -7.25
C ALA A 103 -6.75 -6.69 -7.35
N ASP A 104 -7.50 -6.36 -8.41
CA ASP A 104 -8.06 -5.03 -8.65
C ASP A 104 -8.98 -4.62 -7.49
N HIS A 105 -9.83 -5.53 -7.02
CA HIS A 105 -10.72 -5.29 -5.89
C HIS A 105 -9.97 -5.08 -4.57
N LEU A 106 -8.93 -5.88 -4.31
CA LEU A 106 -8.06 -5.71 -3.14
C LEU A 106 -7.29 -4.39 -3.18
N ALA A 107 -6.83 -3.96 -4.36
CA ALA A 107 -6.21 -2.65 -4.54
C ALA A 107 -7.21 -1.53 -4.22
N ALA A 108 -8.43 -1.60 -4.75
CA ALA A 108 -9.46 -0.61 -4.46
C ALA A 108 -9.73 -0.49 -2.95
N GLN A 109 -9.90 -1.63 -2.24
CA GLN A 109 -10.11 -1.63 -0.80
C GLN A 109 -8.91 -1.06 -0.01
N ARG A 110 -7.70 -1.48 -0.37
CA ARG A 110 -6.47 -1.14 0.34
C ARG A 110 -6.14 0.36 0.26
N PHE A 111 -6.41 0.97 -0.89
CA PHE A 111 -6.14 2.39 -1.13
C PHE A 111 -7.35 3.29 -0.83
N SER A 112 -8.49 2.72 -0.45
CA SER A 112 -9.64 3.49 0.03
C SER A 112 -9.39 4.05 1.44
N SER A 113 -10.10 5.12 1.76
CA SER A 113 -10.05 5.74 3.09
C SER A 113 -11.45 6.07 3.60
N THR A 114 -11.55 6.47 4.87
CA THR A 114 -12.83 6.84 5.47
C THR A 114 -13.48 7.99 4.69
N GLY A 115 -14.66 7.72 4.12
CA GLY A 115 -15.39 8.69 3.32
C GLY A 115 -14.93 8.81 1.87
N HIS A 116 -13.95 8.02 1.43
CA HIS A 116 -13.46 8.00 0.05
C HIS A 116 -13.15 6.58 -0.41
N GLN A 117 -14.11 5.98 -1.12
CA GLN A 117 -14.01 4.61 -1.62
C GLN A 117 -13.59 4.63 -3.09
N LEU A 118 -12.58 3.84 -3.41
CA LEU A 118 -12.16 3.59 -4.79
C LEU A 118 -12.99 2.47 -5.42
N THR A 119 -13.12 2.55 -6.73
CA THR A 119 -13.76 1.52 -7.56
C THR A 119 -12.76 0.46 -8.00
N ASP A 120 -13.23 -0.72 -8.37
CA ASP A 120 -12.38 -1.77 -8.94
C ASP A 120 -11.63 -1.28 -10.21
N ALA A 121 -12.23 -0.38 -11.00
CA ALA A 121 -11.55 0.23 -12.16
C ALA A 121 -10.37 1.11 -11.73
N GLN A 122 -10.47 1.83 -10.61
CA GLN A 122 -9.35 2.56 -10.03
C GLN A 122 -8.33 1.60 -9.43
N GLY A 123 -8.78 0.51 -8.80
CA GLY A 123 -7.91 -0.58 -8.34
C GLY A 123 -7.06 -1.17 -9.47
N ALA A 124 -7.68 -1.46 -10.61
CA ALA A 124 -6.98 -1.93 -11.81
C ALA A 124 -5.94 -0.92 -12.32
N ALA A 125 -6.25 0.38 -12.27
CA ALA A 125 -5.30 1.42 -12.64
C ALA A 125 -4.12 1.51 -11.65
N ILE A 126 -4.37 1.30 -10.35
CA ILE A 126 -3.34 1.22 -9.31
C ILE A 126 -2.43 0.02 -9.57
N ASP A 127 -3.01 -1.15 -9.83
CA ASP A 127 -2.26 -2.37 -10.12
C ASP A 127 -1.41 -2.22 -11.40
N ALA A 128 -1.91 -1.54 -12.43
CA ALA A 128 -1.13 -1.19 -13.60
C ALA A 128 0.07 -0.28 -13.25
N ALA A 129 -0.14 0.76 -12.44
CA ALA A 129 0.93 1.65 -11.99
C ALA A 129 1.99 0.89 -11.17
N LEU A 130 1.55 -0.02 -10.30
CA LEU A 130 2.40 -0.86 -9.46
C LEU A 130 3.28 -1.80 -10.29
N LYS A 131 2.71 -2.49 -11.28
CA LYS A 131 3.47 -3.35 -12.21
C LYS A 131 4.55 -2.58 -12.97
N LEU A 132 4.27 -1.33 -13.31
CA LEU A 132 5.22 -0.47 -14.04
C LEU A 132 6.30 0.14 -13.16
N THR A 133 6.14 0.20 -11.83
CA THR A 133 7.04 0.96 -10.94
C THR A 133 7.56 0.15 -9.77
N VAL A 134 6.67 -0.30 -8.88
CA VAL A 134 7.02 -0.88 -7.57
C VAL A 134 7.27 -2.39 -7.65
N CYS A 135 6.45 -3.13 -8.40
CA CYS A 135 6.46 -4.60 -8.40
C CYS A 135 7.45 -5.22 -9.42
N ARG A 136 8.55 -4.54 -9.78
CA ARG A 136 9.51 -5.03 -10.80
C ARG A 136 10.48 -6.13 -10.31
N SER A 137 10.19 -6.77 -9.18
CA SER A 137 11.05 -7.74 -8.49
C SER A 137 10.86 -9.17 -8.97
#